data_AF-A0A8W8MJN1-F1
#
_entry.id   AF-A0A8W8MJN1-F1
#
_cell.length_a   1.000
_cell.length_b   1.000
_cell.length_c   1.000
_cell.angle_alpha   90.00
_cell.angle_beta   90.00
_cell.angle_gamma   90.00
#
_symmetry.space_group_name_H-M   'P 1'
#
loop_
_entity.id
_entity.type
_entity.pdbx_description
1 polymer ?
#
loop_
_entity_poly.entity_id
_entity_poly.type
_entity_poly.pdbx_seq_one_letter_code
_entity_poly.pdbx_strand_id
1 'polypeptide(L)'
;KGLDGLSERCAQYKKDGAQFAKWRCVLKIQQYTPSYQAMLENANVLARYASICQQNGLVPIVEPEVLPDGEHDLETAQKVTEQVLAFTYKALADHHVYLEGTLLKPNMVTAGMSCTKKFSKEDNARATILALSRTVPPAVPGVTFLSGGQSEEDATQNLNLINAIKGPKPWALTFSFGRALQASVLKVWEGKDENVAKAQAELITRAKANGLAAVGKYQGGLDSAAGGQSLFVAQHAY
;
A
#
# COMPACT_ATOMS: atom_id res chain seq x y z
N LYS A 1 -13.43 -9.24 -9.54
CA LYS A 1 -13.47 -9.66 -10.97
C LYS A 1 -12.05 -9.91 -11.45
N GLY A 2 -11.81 -10.78 -12.44
CA GLY A 2 -10.49 -11.02 -13.03
C GLY A 2 -9.86 -12.39 -12.70
N LEU A 3 -10.57 -13.27 -11.98
CA LEU A 3 -10.10 -14.63 -11.67
C LEU A 3 -10.21 -15.55 -12.89
N ASP A 4 -11.14 -15.25 -13.80
CA ASP A 4 -11.33 -16.01 -15.03
C ASP A 4 -10.06 -15.94 -15.88
N GLY A 5 -9.56 -17.12 -16.26
CA GLY A 5 -8.30 -17.27 -17.01
C GLY A 5 -7.04 -16.84 -16.25
N LEU A 6 -7.11 -16.61 -14.93
CA LEU A 6 -5.96 -16.09 -14.18
C LEU A 6 -4.80 -17.08 -14.15
N SER A 7 -5.06 -18.40 -14.06
CA SER A 7 -4.01 -19.41 -14.01
C SER A 7 -3.18 -19.41 -15.30
N GLU A 8 -3.86 -19.39 -16.45
CA GLU A 8 -3.24 -19.36 -17.77
C GLU A 8 -2.41 -18.09 -17.96
N ARG A 9 -2.95 -16.94 -17.54
CA ARG A 9 -2.21 -15.67 -17.55
C ARG A 9 -0.99 -15.73 -16.63
N CYS A 10 -1.11 -16.25 -15.40
CA CYS A 10 0.00 -16.38 -14.48
C CYS A 10 1.10 -17.29 -15.04
N ALA A 11 0.75 -18.44 -15.62
CA ALA A 11 1.69 -19.33 -16.27
C ALA A 11 2.43 -18.63 -17.42
N GLN A 12 1.71 -17.86 -18.24
CA GLN A 12 2.32 -17.09 -19.32
C GLN A 12 3.23 -15.98 -18.79
N TYR A 13 2.78 -15.17 -17.85
CA TYR A 13 3.60 -14.12 -17.24
C TYR A 13 4.85 -14.65 -16.57
N LYS A 14 4.77 -15.84 -15.94
CA LYS A 14 5.94 -16.51 -15.38
C LYS A 14 6.96 -16.89 -16.46
N LYS A 15 6.51 -17.42 -17.61
CA LYS A 15 7.37 -17.69 -18.77
C LYS A 15 8.00 -16.41 -19.33
N ASP A 16 7.25 -15.31 -19.31
CA ASP A 16 7.70 -14.00 -19.80
C ASP A 16 8.61 -13.25 -18.80
N GLY A 17 8.87 -13.84 -17.63
CA GLY A 17 9.86 -13.34 -16.66
C GLY A 17 9.30 -12.68 -15.40
N ALA A 18 7.98 -12.51 -15.28
CA ALA A 18 7.37 -12.00 -14.06
C ALA A 18 7.65 -12.95 -12.87
N GLN A 19 7.95 -12.37 -11.70
CA GLN A 19 8.22 -13.13 -10.46
C GLN A 19 7.17 -12.90 -9.38
N PHE A 20 6.37 -11.84 -9.53
CA PHE A 20 5.30 -11.49 -8.61
C PHE A 20 4.12 -10.90 -9.38
N ALA A 21 2.96 -10.89 -8.74
CA ALA A 21 1.73 -10.27 -9.26
C ALA A 21 1.15 -9.32 -8.21
N LYS A 22 0.20 -8.47 -8.62
CA LYS A 22 -0.54 -7.58 -7.71
C LYS A 22 -2.04 -7.65 -7.98
N TRP A 23 -2.84 -7.74 -6.93
CA TRP A 23 -4.29 -7.61 -7.02
C TRP A 23 -4.83 -6.62 -6.01
N ARG A 24 -5.59 -5.63 -6.50
CA ARG A 24 -6.17 -4.56 -5.69
C ARG A 24 -7.65 -4.81 -5.42
N CYS A 25 -7.99 -4.79 -4.15
CA CYS A 25 -9.34 -4.70 -3.63
C CYS A 25 -9.53 -3.34 -2.95
N VAL A 26 -10.75 -2.84 -2.94
CA VAL A 26 -11.05 -1.48 -2.47
C VAL A 26 -12.19 -1.53 -1.47
N LEU A 27 -11.98 -0.92 -0.31
CA LEU A 27 -12.97 -0.76 0.74
C LEU A 27 -13.07 0.72 1.10
N LYS A 28 -14.26 1.16 1.53
CA LYS A 28 -14.52 2.56 1.86
C LYS A 28 -15.10 2.66 3.25
N ILE A 29 -14.65 3.65 4.01
CA ILE A 29 -15.19 3.99 5.33
C ILE A 29 -16.33 5.00 5.15
N GLN A 30 -17.54 4.61 5.54
CA GLN A 30 -18.70 5.49 5.66
C GLN A 30 -19.53 5.05 6.87
N GLN A 31 -20.72 5.62 7.06
CA GLN A 31 -21.59 5.30 8.19
C GLN A 31 -21.88 3.80 8.36
N TYR A 32 -22.02 3.06 7.25
CA TYR A 32 -22.37 1.63 7.25
C TYR A 32 -21.39 0.77 6.43
N THR A 33 -20.24 1.33 6.04
CA THR A 33 -19.23 0.64 5.21
C THR A 33 -17.83 0.77 5.82
N PRO A 34 -16.94 -0.22 5.62
CA PRO A 34 -17.16 -1.44 4.84
C PRO A 34 -18.12 -2.41 5.54
N SER A 35 -19.09 -2.93 4.79
CA SER A 35 -20.03 -3.91 5.32
C SER A 35 -19.33 -5.25 5.54
N TYR A 36 -19.92 -6.12 6.36
CA TYR A 36 -19.44 -7.49 6.53
C TYR A 36 -19.28 -8.21 5.18
N GLN A 37 -20.28 -8.12 4.31
CA GLN A 37 -20.23 -8.73 2.98
C GLN A 37 -19.07 -8.18 2.14
N ALA A 38 -18.83 -6.87 2.17
CA ALA A 38 -17.73 -6.27 1.41
C ALA A 38 -16.37 -6.78 1.90
N MET A 39 -16.17 -6.90 3.22
CA MET A 39 -14.94 -7.45 3.78
C MET A 39 -14.75 -8.93 3.43
N LEU A 40 -15.82 -9.72 3.57
CA LEU A 40 -15.80 -11.16 3.25
C LEU A 40 -15.46 -11.41 1.78
N GLU A 41 -16.13 -10.75 0.85
CA GLU A 41 -15.93 -10.95 -0.59
C GLU A 41 -14.55 -10.49 -1.06
N ASN A 42 -14.08 -9.33 -0.58
CA ASN A 42 -12.74 -8.83 -0.93
C ASN A 42 -11.64 -9.75 -0.36
N ALA A 43 -11.80 -10.25 0.87
CA ALA A 43 -10.85 -11.20 1.44
C ALA A 43 -10.83 -12.51 0.65
N ASN A 44 -12.00 -13.06 0.31
CA ASN A 44 -12.12 -14.31 -0.44
C ASN A 44 -11.53 -14.22 -1.85
N VAL A 45 -11.77 -13.12 -2.58
CA VAL A 45 -11.17 -12.94 -3.93
C VAL A 45 -9.65 -12.78 -3.86
N LEU A 46 -9.12 -12.07 -2.86
CA LEU A 46 -7.68 -11.94 -2.65
C LEU A 46 -7.02 -13.29 -2.34
N ALA A 47 -7.68 -14.13 -1.53
CA ALA A 47 -7.19 -15.45 -1.20
C ALA A 47 -7.16 -16.40 -2.42
N ARG A 48 -8.23 -16.39 -3.22
CA ARG A 48 -8.26 -17.15 -4.50
C ARG A 48 -7.19 -16.68 -5.47
N TYR A 49 -7.02 -15.36 -5.63
CA TYR A 49 -5.96 -14.78 -6.45
C TYR A 49 -4.57 -15.22 -5.97
N ALA A 50 -4.32 -15.16 -4.66
CA ALA A 50 -3.03 -15.53 -4.08
C ALA A 50 -2.70 -17.02 -4.30
N SER A 51 -3.69 -17.89 -4.07
CA SER A 51 -3.56 -19.34 -4.32
C SER A 51 -3.19 -19.63 -5.78
N ILE A 52 -3.88 -19.01 -6.75
CA ILE A 52 -3.60 -19.19 -8.18
C ILE A 52 -2.20 -18.68 -8.56
N CYS A 53 -1.76 -17.55 -7.99
CA CYS A 53 -0.41 -17.04 -8.24
C CYS A 53 0.65 -18.02 -7.75
N GLN A 54 0.51 -18.54 -6.53
CA GLN A 54 1.48 -19.46 -5.93
C GLN A 54 1.57 -20.78 -6.70
N GLN A 55 0.44 -21.32 -7.17
CA GLN A 55 0.41 -22.51 -8.04
C GLN A 55 1.21 -22.33 -9.35
N ASN A 56 1.36 -21.09 -9.81
CA ASN A 56 2.09 -20.75 -11.04
C ASN A 56 3.46 -20.11 -10.76
N GLY A 57 3.95 -20.17 -9.51
CA GLY A 57 5.27 -19.67 -9.14
C GLY A 57 5.42 -18.15 -9.15
N LEU A 58 4.32 -17.41 -8.98
CA LEU A 58 4.32 -15.96 -8.80
C LEU A 58 4.03 -15.61 -7.33
N VAL A 59 4.82 -14.72 -6.75
CA VAL A 59 4.54 -14.15 -5.41
C VAL A 59 3.34 -13.20 -5.51
N PRO A 60 2.22 -13.44 -4.79
CA PRO A 60 1.10 -12.51 -4.78
C PRO A 60 1.34 -11.35 -3.81
N ILE A 61 1.29 -10.12 -4.33
CA ILE A 61 1.06 -8.92 -3.52
C ILE A 61 -0.45 -8.80 -3.29
N VAL A 62 -0.85 -8.90 -2.02
CA VAL A 62 -2.24 -8.83 -1.54
C VAL A 62 -2.54 -7.39 -1.14
N GLU A 63 -3.42 -6.70 -1.87
CA GLU A 63 -3.71 -5.26 -1.67
C GLU A 63 -5.18 -5.01 -1.28
N PRO A 64 -5.54 -5.13 0.02
CA PRO A 64 -6.85 -4.73 0.54
C PRO A 64 -6.85 -3.23 0.91
N GLU A 65 -6.97 -2.34 -0.07
CA GLU A 65 -6.90 -0.90 0.17
C GLU A 65 -8.18 -0.38 0.83
N VAL A 66 -8.05 0.20 2.03
CA VAL A 66 -9.07 1.06 2.63
C VAL A 66 -8.84 2.50 2.18
N LEU A 67 -9.81 3.06 1.48
CA LEU A 67 -9.72 4.42 0.93
C LEU A 67 -9.73 5.49 2.03
N PRO A 68 -8.96 6.58 1.85
CA PRO A 68 -8.95 7.69 2.80
C PRO A 68 -10.13 8.67 2.59
N ASP A 69 -11.04 8.39 1.64
CA ASP A 69 -12.23 9.22 1.41
C ASP A 69 -13.13 9.28 2.66
N GLY A 70 -13.44 10.49 3.14
CA GLY A 70 -14.41 10.74 4.21
C GLY A 70 -13.87 11.62 5.34
N GLU A 71 -14.69 11.78 6.37
CA GLU A 71 -14.43 12.64 7.54
C GLU A 71 -14.02 11.85 8.80
N HIS A 72 -13.86 10.53 8.66
CA HIS A 72 -13.54 9.63 9.77
C HIS A 72 -12.20 9.97 10.41
N ASP A 73 -12.10 9.76 11.73
CA ASP A 73 -10.89 9.98 12.49
C ASP A 73 -9.89 8.82 12.36
N LEU A 74 -8.69 9.02 12.92
CA LEU A 74 -7.60 8.05 12.86
C LEU A 74 -7.97 6.74 13.57
N GLU A 75 -8.68 6.86 14.69
CA GLU A 75 -9.13 5.72 15.50
C GLU A 75 -10.11 4.83 14.70
N THR A 76 -11.03 5.44 13.97
CA THR A 76 -11.94 4.73 13.04
C THR A 76 -11.17 4.07 11.91
N ALA A 77 -10.21 4.78 11.30
CA ALA A 77 -9.37 4.21 10.24
C ALA A 77 -8.56 3.00 10.74
N GLN A 78 -8.01 3.08 11.95
CA GLN A 78 -7.27 1.97 12.57
C GLN A 78 -8.19 0.77 12.78
N LYS A 79 -9.36 0.98 13.39
CA LYS A 79 -10.34 -0.09 13.64
C LYS A 79 -10.75 -0.80 12.36
N VAL A 80 -11.07 -0.05 11.30
CA VAL A 80 -11.46 -0.64 10.02
C VAL A 80 -10.29 -1.39 9.38
N THR A 81 -9.07 -0.83 9.43
CA THR A 81 -7.88 -1.51 8.92
C THR A 81 -7.64 -2.84 9.65
N GLU A 82 -7.77 -2.86 10.98
CA GLU A 82 -7.66 -4.10 11.78
C GLU A 82 -8.71 -5.14 11.35
N GLN A 83 -9.97 -4.74 11.16
CA GLN A 83 -11.03 -5.65 10.71
C GLN A 83 -10.74 -6.20 9.31
N VAL A 84 -10.41 -5.33 8.35
CA VAL A 84 -10.12 -5.73 6.96
C VAL A 84 -8.95 -6.71 6.90
N LEU A 85 -7.87 -6.45 7.64
CA LEU A 85 -6.70 -7.34 7.68
C LEU A 85 -7.02 -8.68 8.35
N ALA A 86 -7.83 -8.69 9.42
CA ALA A 86 -8.26 -9.93 10.06
C ALA A 86 -9.08 -10.82 9.10
N PHE A 87 -10.03 -10.26 8.36
CA PHE A 87 -10.76 -10.99 7.31
C PHE A 87 -9.80 -11.51 6.22
N THR A 88 -8.86 -10.67 5.80
CA THR A 88 -7.88 -11.01 4.75
C THR A 88 -7.03 -12.22 5.17
N TYR A 89 -6.39 -12.19 6.35
CA TYR A 89 -5.53 -13.28 6.78
C TYR A 89 -6.29 -14.56 7.13
N LYS A 90 -7.52 -14.46 7.64
CA LYS A 90 -8.38 -15.63 7.80
C LYS A 90 -8.68 -16.29 6.45
N ALA A 91 -9.04 -15.50 5.44
CA ALA A 91 -9.29 -16.03 4.09
C ALA A 91 -8.02 -16.62 3.46
N LEU A 92 -6.85 -15.98 3.62
CA LEU A 92 -5.58 -16.54 3.13
C LEU A 92 -5.30 -17.91 3.77
N ALA A 93 -5.55 -18.06 5.08
CA ALA A 93 -5.40 -19.33 5.77
C ALA A 93 -6.39 -20.40 5.26
N ASP A 94 -7.65 -20.04 5.05
CA ASP A 94 -8.70 -20.94 4.55
C ASP A 94 -8.42 -21.46 3.14
N HIS A 95 -7.69 -20.69 2.33
CA HIS A 95 -7.28 -21.06 0.98
C HIS A 95 -5.86 -21.66 0.92
N HIS A 96 -5.29 -22.00 2.09
CA HIS A 96 -3.98 -22.65 2.22
C HIS A 96 -2.84 -21.85 1.57
N VAL A 97 -2.91 -20.52 1.62
CA VAL A 97 -1.87 -19.65 1.06
C VAL A 97 -0.62 -19.69 1.94
N TYR A 98 0.54 -19.93 1.31
CA TYR A 98 1.85 -19.95 1.97
C TYR A 98 2.33 -18.53 2.25
N LEU A 99 2.22 -18.04 3.49
CA LEU A 99 2.39 -16.61 3.83
C LEU A 99 3.81 -16.09 3.59
N GLU A 100 4.82 -16.91 3.81
CA GLU A 100 6.24 -16.58 3.56
C GLU A 100 6.50 -16.29 2.07
N GLY A 101 5.64 -16.82 1.19
CA GLY A 101 5.63 -16.56 -0.25
C GLY A 101 4.63 -15.48 -0.67
N THR A 102 4.30 -14.51 0.18
CA THR A 102 3.39 -13.39 -0.11
C THR A 102 3.99 -12.04 0.25
N LEU A 103 3.35 -10.95 -0.18
CA LEU A 103 3.58 -9.61 0.36
C LEU A 103 2.23 -8.94 0.64
N LEU A 104 2.16 -8.13 1.69
CA LEU A 104 0.99 -7.29 1.98
C LEU A 104 1.21 -5.88 1.42
N LYS A 105 0.23 -5.33 0.70
CA LYS A 105 0.21 -3.92 0.29
C LYS A 105 -1.02 -3.22 0.89
N PRO A 106 -0.95 -2.75 2.14
CA PRO A 106 -2.06 -2.06 2.78
C PRO A 106 -1.93 -0.55 2.59
N ASN A 107 -3.01 0.17 2.86
CA ASN A 107 -2.95 1.59 3.19
C ASN A 107 -2.15 1.81 4.49
N MET A 108 -1.50 2.97 4.62
CA MET A 108 -1.13 3.47 5.94
C MET A 108 -2.42 3.86 6.69
N VAL A 109 -2.40 3.81 8.03
CA VAL A 109 -3.52 4.26 8.84
C VAL A 109 -3.42 5.77 9.00
N THR A 110 -4.35 6.48 8.35
CA THR A 110 -4.48 7.94 8.41
C THR A 110 -5.95 8.30 8.61
N ALA A 111 -6.23 9.45 9.21
CA ALA A 111 -7.59 10.00 9.19
C ALA A 111 -8.06 10.26 7.75
N GLY A 112 -9.38 10.36 7.58
CA GLY A 112 -9.98 10.65 6.29
C GLY A 112 -9.56 12.01 5.76
N MET A 113 -9.53 12.16 4.43
CA MET A 113 -9.07 13.39 3.75
C MET A 113 -9.87 14.63 4.14
N SER A 114 -11.13 14.46 4.53
CA SER A 114 -12.03 15.55 4.98
C SER A 114 -12.12 15.64 6.51
N CYS A 115 -11.33 14.87 7.26
CA CYS A 115 -11.34 14.92 8.71
C CYS A 115 -10.85 16.29 9.21
N THR A 116 -11.63 16.90 10.10
CA THR A 116 -11.31 18.20 10.70
C THR A 116 -10.30 18.08 11.85
N LYS A 117 -10.29 16.94 12.55
CA LYS A 117 -9.29 16.62 13.59
C LYS A 117 -7.93 16.39 12.93
N LYS A 118 -6.90 17.06 13.44
CA LYS A 118 -5.53 16.91 12.96
C LYS A 118 -4.79 15.84 13.75
N PHE A 119 -4.00 15.05 13.03
CA PHE A 119 -3.15 14.01 13.59
C PHE A 119 -1.73 14.23 13.09
N SER A 120 -0.75 13.96 13.95
CA SER A 120 0.66 14.01 13.57
C SER A 120 1.03 12.79 12.71
N LYS A 121 2.18 12.87 12.03
CA LYS A 121 2.70 11.71 11.29
C LYS A 121 3.15 10.60 12.25
N GLU A 122 3.55 10.96 13.46
CA GLU A 122 3.85 10.04 14.56
C GLU A 122 2.59 9.27 14.99
N ASP A 123 1.43 9.93 15.04
CA ASP A 123 0.15 9.26 15.32
C ASP A 123 -0.18 8.26 14.22
N ASN A 124 -0.07 8.66 12.94
CA ASN A 124 -0.28 7.77 11.80
C ASN A 124 0.65 6.55 11.85
N ALA A 125 1.94 6.76 12.18
CA ALA A 125 2.92 5.70 12.30
C ALA A 125 2.58 4.71 13.43
N ARG A 126 2.20 5.21 14.61
CA ARG A 126 1.78 4.37 15.74
C ARG A 126 0.53 3.58 15.42
N ALA A 127 -0.49 4.22 14.86
CA ALA A 127 -1.75 3.57 14.48
C ALA A 127 -1.51 2.48 13.43
N THR A 128 -0.63 2.75 12.45
CA THR A 128 -0.26 1.79 11.41
C THR A 128 0.45 0.58 12.00
N ILE A 129 1.49 0.78 12.81
CA ILE A 129 2.23 -0.33 13.43
C ILE A 129 1.32 -1.15 14.35
N LEU A 130 0.45 -0.50 15.13
CA LEU A 130 -0.47 -1.17 16.02
C LEU A 130 -1.48 -2.04 15.26
N ALA A 131 -2.07 -1.53 14.17
CA ALA A 131 -2.98 -2.29 13.33
C ALA A 131 -2.31 -3.53 12.72
N LEU A 132 -1.09 -3.38 12.20
CA LEU A 132 -0.32 -4.50 11.64
C LEU A 132 0.02 -5.52 12.74
N SER A 133 0.46 -5.05 13.91
CA SER A 133 0.85 -5.91 15.04
C SER A 133 -0.29 -6.76 15.58
N ARG A 134 -1.53 -6.30 15.44
CA ARG A 134 -2.73 -7.02 15.87
C ARG A 134 -3.26 -8.04 14.86
N THR A 135 -2.79 -8.00 13.62
CA THR A 135 -3.48 -8.69 12.52
C THR A 135 -2.59 -9.45 11.53
N VAL A 136 -1.34 -9.04 11.36
CA VAL A 136 -0.43 -9.64 10.38
C VAL A 136 0.38 -10.75 11.04
N PRO A 137 0.35 -11.99 10.56
CA PRO A 137 1.22 -13.04 11.07
C PRO A 137 2.70 -12.75 10.79
N PRO A 138 3.63 -13.06 11.72
CA PRO A 138 5.08 -12.88 11.51
C PRO A 138 5.67 -13.67 10.32
N ALA A 139 4.96 -14.67 9.81
CA ALA A 139 5.37 -15.45 8.64
C ALA A 139 5.40 -14.62 7.34
N VAL A 140 4.64 -13.53 7.26
CA VAL A 140 4.71 -12.63 6.10
C VAL A 140 6.12 -12.01 6.05
N PRO A 141 6.81 -11.96 4.90
CA PRO A 141 8.17 -11.42 4.86
C PRO A 141 8.19 -9.88 4.82
N GLY A 142 7.14 -9.25 4.28
CA GLY A 142 7.14 -7.80 4.09
C GLY A 142 5.78 -7.17 3.85
N VAL A 143 5.70 -5.90 4.27
CA VAL A 143 4.59 -4.98 4.04
C VAL A 143 5.10 -3.84 3.14
N THR A 144 4.53 -3.72 1.95
CA THR A 144 4.90 -2.74 0.94
C THR A 144 3.78 -1.70 0.80
N PHE A 145 3.79 -0.63 1.59
CA PHE A 145 2.68 0.33 1.66
C PHE A 145 2.36 0.96 0.31
N LEU A 146 1.07 1.13 0.03
CA LEU A 146 0.60 2.05 -1.00
C LEU A 146 0.63 3.49 -0.49
N SER A 147 0.86 4.47 -1.38
CA SER A 147 0.89 5.89 -0.99
C SER A 147 -0.52 6.49 -0.85
N GLY A 148 -1.53 5.87 -1.46
CA GLY A 148 -2.89 6.44 -1.49
C GLY A 148 -2.87 7.82 -2.15
N GLY A 149 -3.58 8.78 -1.56
CA GLY A 149 -3.62 10.19 -1.99
C GLY A 149 -2.56 11.09 -1.35
N GLN A 150 -1.61 10.54 -0.61
CA GLN A 150 -0.56 11.34 0.04
C GLN A 150 0.30 12.07 -0.99
N SER A 151 0.82 13.24 -0.61
CA SER A 151 1.89 13.89 -1.35
C SER A 151 3.13 12.99 -1.43
N GLU A 152 4.06 13.29 -2.34
CA GLU A 152 5.30 12.51 -2.40
C GLU A 152 6.02 12.59 -1.04
N GLU A 153 6.17 13.80 -0.49
CA GLU A 153 6.88 14.03 0.76
C GLU A 153 6.17 13.41 1.97
N ASP A 154 4.85 13.52 2.07
CA ASP A 154 4.11 12.91 3.17
C ASP A 154 4.25 11.39 3.18
N ALA A 155 4.20 10.74 2.01
CA ALA A 155 4.36 9.30 1.89
C ALA A 155 5.74 8.84 2.39
N THR A 156 6.80 9.59 2.07
CA THR A 156 8.17 9.32 2.55
C THR A 156 8.30 9.55 4.04
N GLN A 157 7.78 10.67 4.57
CA GLN A 157 7.87 11.00 5.98
C GLN A 157 7.08 10.01 6.85
N ASN A 158 5.86 9.63 6.44
CA ASN A 158 5.09 8.61 7.14
C ASN A 158 5.81 7.26 7.14
N LEU A 159 6.35 6.81 5.99
CA LEU A 159 7.12 5.56 5.92
C LEU A 159 8.35 5.60 6.84
N ASN A 160 9.05 6.73 6.88
CA ASN A 160 10.22 6.92 7.74
C ASN A 160 9.85 6.78 9.22
N LEU A 161 8.78 7.44 9.64
CA LEU A 161 8.30 7.40 11.02
C LEU A 161 7.78 6.02 11.40
N ILE A 162 7.09 5.31 10.49
CA ILE A 162 6.70 3.90 10.67
C ILE A 162 7.92 3.03 11.00
N ASN A 163 9.02 3.19 10.25
CA ASN A 163 10.25 2.45 10.51
C ASN A 163 10.99 2.91 11.78
N ALA A 164 10.84 4.17 12.17
CA ALA A 164 11.42 4.72 13.40
C ALA A 164 10.69 4.30 14.69
N ILE A 165 9.47 3.78 14.61
CA ILE A 165 8.75 3.26 15.79
C ILE A 165 9.56 2.13 16.43
N LYS A 166 9.85 2.26 17.73
CA LYS A 166 10.54 1.23 18.51
C LYS A 166 9.62 0.04 18.78
N GLY A 167 10.18 -1.16 18.84
CA GLY A 167 9.47 -2.40 19.15
C GLY A 167 9.52 -3.44 18.03
N PRO A 168 8.97 -4.64 18.28
CA PRO A 168 8.98 -5.76 17.34
C PRO A 168 8.25 -5.40 16.05
N LYS A 169 8.95 -5.58 14.93
CA LYS A 169 8.40 -5.45 13.58
C LYS A 169 8.97 -6.64 12.78
N PRO A 170 8.34 -7.82 12.84
CA PRO A 170 8.90 -9.04 12.25
C PRO A 170 8.85 -9.05 10.72
N TRP A 171 8.25 -8.04 10.10
CA TRP A 171 8.15 -7.84 8.65
C TRP A 171 9.08 -6.70 8.21
N ALA A 172 9.59 -6.77 6.98
CA ALA A 172 10.13 -5.59 6.32
C ALA A 172 9.01 -4.56 6.09
N LEU A 173 9.23 -3.28 6.38
CA LEU A 173 8.25 -2.20 6.15
C LEU A 173 8.78 -1.24 5.10
N THR A 174 8.25 -1.34 3.88
CA THR A 174 8.76 -0.61 2.71
C THR A 174 7.62 -0.08 1.85
N PHE A 175 7.91 0.37 0.63
CA PHE A 175 6.97 1.05 -0.25
C PHE A 175 6.63 0.25 -1.52
N SER A 176 5.39 0.40 -1.97
CA SER A 176 4.93 0.06 -3.33
C SER A 176 4.17 1.28 -3.88
N PHE A 177 4.92 2.34 -4.18
CA PHE A 177 4.37 3.63 -4.55
C PHE A 177 4.22 3.80 -6.07
N GLY A 178 3.07 4.36 -6.48
CA GLY A 178 2.86 4.87 -7.84
C GLY A 178 3.04 6.38 -7.84
N ARG A 179 1.96 7.11 -7.57
CA ARG A 179 1.93 8.58 -7.55
C ARG A 179 3.06 9.21 -6.71
N ALA A 180 3.34 8.70 -5.51
CA ALA A 180 4.38 9.26 -4.63
C ALA A 180 5.84 9.05 -5.11
N LEU A 181 6.04 8.29 -6.19
CA LEU A 181 7.33 8.14 -6.90
C LEU A 181 7.36 8.85 -8.26
N GLN A 182 6.18 9.19 -8.81
CA GLN A 182 6.05 9.56 -10.22
C GLN A 182 5.47 10.96 -10.45
N ALA A 183 4.89 11.61 -9.44
CA ALA A 183 4.23 12.90 -9.64
C ALA A 183 5.20 13.98 -10.13
N SER A 184 6.37 14.13 -9.50
CA SER A 184 7.40 15.06 -9.95
C SER A 184 8.00 14.64 -11.30
N VAL A 185 8.17 13.32 -11.51
CA VAL A 185 8.69 12.76 -12.77
C VAL A 185 7.80 13.15 -13.96
N LEU A 186 6.49 12.92 -13.85
CA LEU A 186 5.53 13.23 -14.91
C LEU A 186 5.42 14.73 -15.14
N LYS A 187 5.46 15.53 -14.06
CA LYS A 187 5.42 16.99 -14.13
C LYS A 187 6.62 17.57 -14.88
N VAL A 188 7.82 17.02 -14.66
CA VAL A 188 9.04 17.48 -15.33
C VAL A 188 9.15 16.95 -16.76
N TRP A 189 8.69 15.71 -17.01
CA TRP A 189 8.81 15.11 -18.33
C TRP A 189 7.96 15.82 -19.38
N GLU A 190 6.69 16.12 -19.06
CA GLU A 190 5.71 16.73 -19.99
C GLU A 190 5.51 15.97 -21.32
N GLY A 191 5.94 14.71 -21.41
CA GLY A 191 5.92 13.95 -22.66
C GLY A 191 6.99 14.35 -23.67
N LYS A 192 8.01 15.11 -23.25
CA LYS A 192 9.06 15.68 -24.12
C LYS A 192 10.38 14.91 -23.97
N ASP A 193 10.96 14.48 -25.10
CA ASP A 193 12.19 13.68 -25.12
C ASP A 193 13.38 14.46 -24.55
N GLU A 194 13.44 15.78 -24.76
CA GLU A 194 14.48 16.65 -24.20
C GLU A 194 14.46 16.71 -22.66
N ASN A 195 13.36 16.33 -22.02
CA ASN A 195 13.21 16.33 -20.57
C ASN A 195 13.47 14.96 -19.92
N VAL A 196 13.75 13.90 -20.68
CA VAL A 196 13.93 12.54 -20.15
C VAL A 196 14.98 12.49 -19.04
N ALA A 197 16.14 13.11 -19.25
CA ALA A 197 17.21 13.13 -18.23
C ALA A 197 16.78 13.85 -16.94
N LYS A 198 16.02 14.94 -17.04
CA LYS A 198 15.52 15.69 -15.89
C LYS A 198 14.46 14.89 -15.12
N ALA A 199 13.55 14.24 -15.84
CA ALA A 199 12.53 13.38 -15.24
C ALA A 199 13.13 12.15 -14.55
N GLN A 200 14.17 11.55 -15.14
CA GLN A 200 14.93 10.47 -14.50
C GLN A 200 15.63 10.93 -13.22
N ALA A 201 16.16 12.15 -13.19
CA ALA A 201 16.75 12.71 -11.98
C ALA A 201 15.72 12.82 -10.84
N GLU A 202 14.50 13.28 -11.12
CA GLU A 202 13.40 13.28 -10.14
C GLU A 202 13.08 11.87 -9.63
N LEU A 203 13.02 10.87 -10.52
CA LEU A 203 12.76 9.50 -10.12
C LEU A 203 13.83 8.97 -9.15
N ILE A 204 15.11 9.21 -9.46
CA ILE A 204 16.22 8.79 -8.60
C ILE A 204 16.18 9.50 -7.25
N THR A 205 15.88 10.80 -7.24
CA THR A 205 15.70 11.58 -6.01
C THR A 205 14.62 10.98 -5.12
N ARG A 206 13.43 10.71 -5.68
CA ARG A 206 12.31 10.10 -4.92
C ARG A 206 12.59 8.64 -4.54
N ALA A 207 13.28 7.87 -5.37
CA ALA A 207 13.66 6.49 -5.03
C ALA A 207 14.66 6.45 -3.86
N LYS A 208 15.67 7.32 -3.85
CA LYS A 208 16.63 7.44 -2.72
C LYS A 208 15.93 7.86 -1.43
N ALA A 209 15.00 8.82 -1.51
CA ALA A 209 14.18 9.27 -0.39
C ALA A 209 13.45 8.11 0.30
N ASN A 210 12.69 7.36 -0.49
CA ASN A 210 11.89 6.25 -0.01
C ASN A 210 12.76 5.08 0.45
N GLY A 211 13.92 4.86 -0.19
CA GLY A 211 14.92 3.89 0.28
C GLY A 211 15.46 4.22 1.67
N LEU A 212 15.76 5.49 1.95
CA LEU A 212 16.16 5.94 3.29
C LEU A 212 15.01 5.84 4.30
N ALA A 213 13.79 6.16 3.89
CA ALA A 213 12.60 6.06 4.73
C ALA A 213 12.27 4.61 5.11
N ALA A 214 12.47 3.64 4.20
CA ALA A 214 12.29 2.22 4.47
C ALA A 214 13.25 1.66 5.54
N VAL A 215 14.29 2.41 5.90
CA VAL A 215 15.22 2.07 6.99
C VAL A 215 15.23 3.11 8.12
N GLY A 216 14.26 4.03 8.15
CA GLY A 216 14.11 5.04 9.21
C GLY A 216 15.23 6.09 9.23
N LYS A 217 15.88 6.37 8.10
CA LYS A 217 17.03 7.29 7.99
C LYS A 217 16.77 8.51 7.10
N TYR A 218 15.53 8.73 6.67
CA TYR A 218 15.18 9.92 5.91
C TYR A 218 15.10 11.14 6.85
N GLN A 219 15.76 12.23 6.47
CA GLN A 219 15.92 13.44 7.30
C GLN A 219 15.07 14.63 6.82
N GLY A 220 14.22 14.46 5.79
CA GLY A 220 13.45 15.54 5.19
C GLY A 220 14.27 16.37 4.19
N GLY A 221 13.65 17.47 3.70
CA GLY A 221 14.34 18.50 2.92
C GLY A 221 14.54 18.18 1.44
N LEU A 222 13.72 17.29 0.87
CA LEU A 222 13.75 17.06 -0.57
C LEU A 222 12.98 18.13 -1.33
N ASP A 223 13.72 18.94 -2.07
CA ASP A 223 13.15 19.77 -3.13
C ASP A 223 12.79 18.87 -4.32
N SER A 224 11.49 18.70 -4.57
CA SER A 224 10.97 18.06 -5.79
C SER A 224 9.81 18.85 -6.39
N ALA A 225 9.65 18.76 -7.70
CA ALA A 225 8.72 19.60 -8.47
C ALA A 225 7.26 19.54 -7.99
N ALA A 226 6.83 18.44 -7.39
CA ALA A 226 5.49 18.22 -6.85
C ALA A 226 5.50 17.71 -5.38
N GLY A 227 6.62 17.83 -4.66
CA GLY A 227 6.86 17.14 -3.39
C GLY A 227 5.77 17.32 -2.33
N GLY A 228 5.31 18.55 -2.12
CA GLY A 228 4.28 18.89 -1.12
C GLY A 228 2.84 18.90 -1.65
N GLN A 229 2.61 18.57 -2.92
CA GLN A 229 1.26 18.62 -3.51
C GLN A 229 0.48 17.36 -3.15
N SER A 230 -0.74 17.52 -2.62
CA SER A 230 -1.64 16.38 -2.41
C SER A 230 -1.91 15.68 -3.73
N LEU A 231 -1.78 14.36 -3.74
CA LEU A 231 -1.99 13.52 -4.93
C LEU A 231 -3.37 12.85 -4.90
N PHE A 232 -4.22 13.23 -3.95
CA PHE A 232 -5.56 12.68 -3.77
C PHE A 232 -6.48 13.02 -4.95
N VAL A 233 -7.22 12.01 -5.41
CA VAL A 233 -8.27 12.15 -6.40
C VAL A 233 -9.51 11.52 -5.79
N ALA A 234 -10.56 12.30 -5.57
CA ALA A 234 -11.79 11.81 -4.96
C ALA A 234 -12.41 10.71 -5.83
N GLN A 235 -12.91 9.64 -5.20
CA GLN A 235 -13.55 8.52 -5.90
C GLN A 235 -12.69 7.88 -7.00
N HIS A 236 -11.36 7.88 -6.86
CA HIS A 236 -10.47 7.36 -7.89
C HIS A 236 -10.74 5.88 -8.19
N ALA A 237 -11.36 5.63 -9.34
CA ALA A 237 -11.53 4.31 -9.93
C ALA A 237 -10.39 4.09 -10.95
N TYR A 238 -9.68 2.96 -10.81
CA TYR A 238 -8.78 2.44 -11.84
C TYR A 238 -9.56 1.47 -12.72
#